data_AF-A0A662Q2I3-F1
#
_entry.id   AF-A0A662Q2I3-F1
#
_cell.length_a   1.000
_cell.length_b   1.000
_cell.length_c   1.000
_cell.angle_alpha   90.00
_cell.angle_beta   90.00
_cell.angle_gamma   90.00
#
_symmetry.space_group_name_H-M   'P 1'
#
loop_
_entity.id
_entity.type
_entity.pdbx_description
1 polymer ?
#
loop_
_entity_poly.entity_id
_entity_poly.type
_entity_poly.pdbx_seq_one_letter_code
_entity_poly.pdbx_strand_id
1 'polypeptide(L)'
;NLTFFVYNSTALLYSQNFTNTSNITVSYTVPYEAGEEYMWGYSAFHSRFGEMGRSRILRIAWFLDLGISRAYCTWIAIAIILFLTAMFSFTTVKFGYVAIPIVSLIFAFIGWLPNISIIIIALCLGILAYMSKREKEVGI
;
A
#
# COMPACT_ATOMS: atom_id res chain seq x y z
N ASN A 1 10.12 11.89 32.82
CA ASN A 1 8.81 11.78 32.16
C ASN A 1 9.01 10.95 30.91
N LEU A 2 8.29 9.85 30.73
CA LEU A 2 8.48 8.93 29.60
C LEU A 2 7.13 8.70 28.91
N THR A 3 7.05 9.03 27.63
CA THR A 3 5.86 8.86 26.80
C THR A 3 6.13 7.81 25.74
N PHE A 4 5.33 6.75 25.71
CA PHE A 4 5.30 5.81 24.59
C PHE A 4 4.24 6.23 23.59
N PHE A 5 4.55 6.10 22.31
CA PHE A 5 3.63 6.45 21.24
C PHE A 5 3.64 5.40 20.13
N VAL A 6 2.48 5.27 19.49
CA VAL A 6 2.29 4.49 18.28
C VAL A 6 1.59 5.36 17.26
N TYR A 7 2.20 5.52 16.09
CA TYR A 7 1.58 6.15 14.94
C TYR A 7 1.27 5.09 13.88
N ASN A 8 0.11 5.22 13.25
CA ASN A 8 -0.09 4.79 11.86
C ASN A 8 0.55 5.87 10.96
N SER A 9 1.00 5.56 9.74
CA SER A 9 1.73 6.39 8.77
C SER A 9 1.59 7.93 8.88
N THR A 10 0.43 8.47 9.26
CA THR A 10 0.23 9.89 9.61
C THR A 10 -0.53 10.18 10.92
N ALA A 11 -1.15 9.20 11.58
CA ALA A 11 -2.07 9.39 12.70
C ALA A 11 -1.56 8.76 14.01
N LEU A 12 -1.66 9.48 15.12
CA LEU A 12 -1.35 8.96 16.46
C LEU A 12 -2.45 7.96 16.87
N LEU A 13 -2.10 6.69 17.02
CA LEU A 13 -3.01 5.65 17.49
C LEU A 13 -3.06 5.58 19.01
N TYR A 14 -1.87 5.56 19.63
CA TYR A 14 -1.74 5.40 21.06
C TYR A 14 -0.68 6.33 21.60
N SER A 15 -0.94 6.92 22.76
CA SER A 15 0.03 7.67 23.55
C SER A 15 -0.22 7.39 25.02
N GLN A 16 0.82 6.96 25.74
CA GLN A 16 0.75 6.74 27.18
C GLN A 16 1.94 7.40 27.84
N ASN A 17 1.68 8.13 28.93
CA ASN A 17 2.71 8.81 29.70
C ASN A 17 2.92 8.11 31.05
N PHE A 18 4.19 7.95 31.42
CA PHE A 18 4.63 7.34 32.66
C PHE A 18 5.54 8.30 33.43
N THR A 19 5.23 8.46 34.72
CA THR A 19 6.00 9.25 35.67
C THR A 19 6.53 8.37 36.79
N ASN A 20 7.77 8.63 37.20
CA ASN A 20 8.38 8.03 38.39
C ASN A 20 8.40 6.49 38.43
N THR A 21 8.70 5.85 37.30
CA THR A 21 8.79 4.39 37.18
C THR A 21 10.11 3.99 36.54
N SER A 22 10.76 2.93 37.05
CA SER A 22 12.07 2.46 36.58
C SER A 22 11.98 1.40 35.49
N ASN A 23 10.97 0.52 35.54
CA ASN A 23 10.72 -0.54 34.55
C ASN A 23 9.29 -0.42 34.02
N ILE A 24 9.14 -0.28 32.71
CA ILE A 24 7.85 -0.11 32.04
C ILE A 24 7.79 -1.07 30.87
N THR A 25 6.75 -1.90 30.82
CA THR A 25 6.44 -2.79 29.70
C THR A 25 5.12 -2.34 29.11
N VAL A 26 5.11 -1.98 27.83
CA VAL A 26 3.90 -1.54 27.12
C VAL A 26 3.64 -2.44 25.94
N SER A 27 2.41 -2.90 25.81
CA SER A 27 1.93 -3.68 24.67
C SER A 27 0.75 -2.95 24.05
N TYR A 28 0.79 -2.77 22.73
CA TYR A 28 -0.28 -2.17 21.95
C TYR A 28 -0.73 -3.17 20.89
N THR A 29 -2.02 -3.46 20.86
CA THR A 29 -2.63 -4.23 19.78
C THR A 29 -2.99 -3.25 18.67
N VAL A 30 -2.29 -3.32 17.54
CA VAL A 30 -2.61 -2.52 16.35
C VAL A 30 -3.52 -3.33 15.41
N PRO A 31 -4.49 -2.69 14.73
CA PRO A 31 -5.31 -3.38 13.72
C PRO A 31 -4.42 -3.88 12.59
N TYR A 32 -4.75 -5.03 12.01
CA TYR A 32 -4.05 -5.55 10.84
C TYR A 32 -4.63 -4.92 9.57
N GLU A 33 -3.85 -4.09 8.90
CA GLU A 33 -4.15 -3.60 7.56
C GLU A 33 -2.95 -3.90 6.64
N ALA A 34 -3.23 -4.49 5.47
CA ALA A 34 -2.18 -4.97 4.60
C ALA A 34 -1.34 -3.80 4.04
N GLY A 35 -0.02 -3.85 4.29
CA GLY A 35 0.92 -2.84 3.83
C GLY A 35 0.99 -1.58 4.70
N GLU A 36 0.34 -1.56 5.87
CA GLU A 36 0.45 -0.46 6.82
C GLU A 36 1.82 -0.40 7.52
N GLU A 37 2.24 0.83 7.79
CA GLU A 37 3.47 1.16 8.50
C GLU A 37 3.13 1.73 9.88
N TYR A 38 3.59 1.06 10.93
CA TYR A 38 3.42 1.51 12.31
C TYR A 38 4.74 2.05 12.84
N MET A 39 4.75 3.31 13.25
CA MET A 39 5.88 3.87 13.99
C MET A 39 5.64 3.70 15.48
N TRP A 40 6.40 2.82 16.11
CA TRP A 40 6.40 2.62 17.55
C TRP A 40 7.65 3.25 18.16
N GLY A 41 7.49 3.99 19.25
CA GLY A 41 8.64 4.61 19.91
C GLY A 41 8.33 5.15 21.29
N TYR A 42 9.37 5.75 21.87
CA TYR A 42 9.25 6.48 23.12
C TYR A 42 9.97 7.83 23.02
N SER A 43 9.48 8.79 23.79
CA SER A 43 10.13 10.06 24.08
C SER A 43 10.27 10.21 25.60
N ALA A 44 11.46 10.49 26.08
CA ALA A 44 11.82 10.64 27.47
C ALA A 44 12.44 12.01 27.68
N PHE A 45 12.04 12.74 28.72
CA PHE A 45 12.70 13.98 29.09
C PHE A 45 13.75 13.75 30.18
N HIS A 46 15.01 14.11 29.88
CA HIS A 46 16.12 14.11 30.82
C HIS A 46 16.54 15.54 31.18
N SER A 47 16.60 15.88 32.47
CA SER A 47 16.82 17.25 32.95
C SER A 47 18.10 17.92 32.44
N ARG A 48 19.16 17.15 32.18
CA ARG A 48 20.45 17.64 31.66
C ARG A 48 20.61 17.63 30.14
N PHE A 49 19.83 16.82 29.44
CA PHE A 49 20.06 16.53 28.02
C PHE A 49 18.84 16.80 27.13
N GLY A 50 17.72 17.25 27.73
CA GLY A 50 16.49 17.53 27.02
C GLY A 50 15.71 16.26 26.66
N GLU A 51 14.96 16.33 25.57
CA GLU A 51 14.19 15.20 25.05
C GLU A 51 15.09 14.16 24.37
N MET A 52 14.98 12.92 24.82
CA MET A 52 15.63 11.74 24.26
C MET A 52 14.57 10.76 23.83
N GLY A 53 14.57 10.36 22.56
CA GLY A 53 13.61 9.40 22.06
C GLY A 53 14.22 8.40 21.09
N ARG A 54 13.52 7.27 20.92
CA ARG A 54 13.81 6.32 19.86
C ARG A 54 12.50 5.81 19.30
N SER A 55 12.40 5.85 17.98
CA SER A 55 11.32 5.21 17.23
C SER A 55 11.87 4.09 16.35
N ARG A 56 11.04 3.08 16.12
CA ARG A 56 11.21 2.08 15.08
C ARG A 56 9.96 2.05 14.23
N ILE A 57 10.16 1.98 12.93
CA ILE A 57 9.09 1.70 11.99
C ILE A 57 8.97 0.18 11.88
N LEU A 58 7.77 -0.32 12.14
CA LEU A 58 7.37 -1.71 12.02
C LEU A 58 6.43 -1.79 10.82
N ARG A 59 6.79 -2.61 9.84
CA ARG A 59 5.95 -2.83 8.66
C ARG A 59 5.40 -4.24 8.72
N ILE A 60 4.09 -4.36 8.60
CA ILE A 60 3.44 -5.66 8.60
C ILE A 60 3.57 -6.23 7.19
N ALA A 61 4.52 -7.16 7.02
CA ALA A 61 4.79 -7.78 5.73
C ALA A 61 3.57 -8.57 5.23
N TRP A 62 3.10 -8.24 4.03
CA TRP A 62 2.18 -9.08 3.26
C TRP A 62 2.96 -9.85 2.18
N PHE A 63 2.34 -10.89 1.63
CA PHE A 63 2.89 -11.98 0.80
C PHE A 63 4.04 -11.63 -0.19
N LEU A 64 4.13 -10.39 -0.69
CA LEU A 64 5.22 -9.93 -1.55
C LEU A 64 5.63 -8.48 -1.22
N ASP A 65 6.03 -8.23 0.03
CA ASP A 65 6.54 -6.94 0.45
C ASP A 65 8.08 -6.88 0.35
N LEU A 66 8.59 -6.09 -0.58
CA LEU A 66 10.02 -5.97 -0.87
C LEU A 66 10.81 -5.20 0.20
N GLY A 67 10.15 -4.75 1.28
CA GLY A 67 10.76 -3.89 2.31
C GLY A 67 11.10 -2.48 1.83
N ILE A 68 10.65 -2.11 0.63
CA ILE A 68 10.86 -0.80 -0.01
C ILE A 68 9.60 0.05 0.20
N SER A 69 9.75 1.38 0.30
CA SER A 69 8.61 2.28 0.54
C SER A 69 7.49 2.07 -0.48
N ARG A 70 6.24 2.20 0.00
CA ARG A 70 5.03 1.98 -0.79
C ARG A 70 4.99 2.83 -2.07
N ALA A 71 5.53 4.05 -2.02
CA ALA A 71 5.58 4.93 -3.18
C ALA A 71 6.35 4.28 -4.34
N TYR A 72 7.50 3.64 -4.07
CA TYR A 72 8.27 2.96 -5.11
C TYR A 72 7.54 1.72 -5.64
N CYS A 73 6.89 0.93 -4.78
CA CYS A 73 6.09 -0.22 -5.22
C CYS A 73 4.97 0.20 -6.18
N THR A 74 4.29 1.32 -5.91
CA THR A 74 3.26 1.87 -6.79
C THR A 74 3.84 2.29 -8.15
N TRP A 75 4.97 3.00 -8.15
CA TRP A 75 5.62 3.42 -9.41
C TRP A 75 6.11 2.25 -10.25
N ILE A 76 6.65 1.20 -9.61
CA ILE A 76 7.05 -0.04 -10.28
C ILE A 76 5.84 -0.74 -10.89
N ALA A 77 4.73 -0.86 -10.14
CA ALA A 77 3.50 -1.44 -10.67
C ALA A 77 2.98 -0.67 -11.89
N ILE A 78 2.95 0.67 -11.83
CA ILE A 78 2.53 1.53 -12.95
C ILE A 78 3.45 1.33 -14.16
N ALA A 79 4.77 1.29 -13.96
CA ALA A 79 5.73 1.09 -15.05
C ALA A 79 5.50 -0.25 -15.77
N ILE A 80 5.25 -1.33 -15.02
CA ILE A 80 4.96 -2.65 -15.59
C ILE A 80 3.63 -2.63 -16.36
N ILE A 81 2.59 -2.00 -15.80
CA ILE A 81 1.27 -1.87 -16.45
C ILE A 81 1.39 -1.09 -17.76
N LEU A 82 2.09 0.04 -17.77
CA LEU A 82 2.32 0.84 -18.97
C LEU A 82 3.12 0.08 -20.02
N PHE A 83 4.15 -0.65 -19.61
CA PHE A 83 4.93 -1.50 -20.50
C PHE A 83 4.08 -2.60 -21.14
N LEU A 84 3.30 -3.33 -20.34
CA LEU A 84 2.36 -4.34 -20.85
C LEU A 84 1.32 -3.71 -21.78
N THR A 85 0.79 -2.55 -21.43
CA THR A 85 -0.16 -1.80 -22.27
C THR A 85 0.44 -1.48 -23.63
N ALA A 86 1.68 -0.97 -23.65
CA ALA A 86 2.40 -0.68 -24.88
C ALA A 86 2.61 -1.94 -25.72
N MET A 87 3.03 -3.05 -25.11
CA MET A 87 3.19 -4.34 -25.81
C MET A 87 1.88 -4.81 -26.48
N PHE A 88 0.76 -4.81 -25.74
CA PHE A 88 -0.53 -5.25 -26.27
C PHE A 88 -1.08 -4.31 -27.35
N SER A 89 -0.71 -3.02 -27.34
CA SER A 89 -1.12 -2.04 -28.35
C SER A 89 -0.59 -2.39 -29.75
N PHE A 90 0.61 -2.99 -29.86
CA PHE A 90 1.22 -3.31 -31.14
C PHE A 90 0.79 -4.66 -31.73
N THR A 91 0.54 -5.67 -30.90
CA THR A 91 0.34 -7.05 -31.39
C THR A 91 -1.10 -7.55 -31.27
N THR A 92 -1.81 -7.24 -30.18
CA THR A 92 -3.02 -7.97 -29.77
C THR A 92 -3.97 -7.11 -28.93
N VAL A 93 -4.35 -5.95 -29.46
CA VAL A 93 -5.16 -4.93 -28.77
C VAL A 93 -6.43 -5.49 -28.12
N LYS A 94 -7.07 -6.49 -28.75
CA LYS A 94 -8.29 -7.15 -28.23
C LYS A 94 -8.07 -7.79 -26.86
N PHE A 95 -6.97 -8.52 -26.70
CA PHE A 95 -6.64 -9.19 -25.45
C PHE A 95 -6.13 -8.19 -24.40
N GLY A 96 -5.49 -7.10 -24.85
CA GLY A 96 -5.04 -6.01 -23.97
C GLY A 96 -6.16 -5.39 -23.13
N TYR A 97 -7.35 -5.17 -23.71
CA TYR A 97 -8.48 -4.56 -22.98
C TYR A 97 -8.89 -5.33 -21.73
N VAL A 98 -8.68 -6.65 -21.70
CA VAL A 98 -9.05 -7.51 -20.56
C VAL A 98 -7.82 -7.90 -19.73
N ALA A 99 -6.67 -8.15 -20.37
CA ALA A 99 -5.46 -8.56 -19.67
C ALA A 99 -4.88 -7.44 -18.77
N ILE A 100 -4.90 -6.19 -19.23
CA ILE A 100 -4.32 -5.06 -18.50
C ILE A 100 -5.06 -4.81 -17.17
N PRO A 101 -6.41 -4.76 -17.13
CA PRO A 101 -7.12 -4.60 -15.85
C PRO A 101 -6.99 -5.82 -14.93
N ILE A 102 -6.86 -7.04 -15.45
CA ILE A 102 -6.61 -8.25 -14.64
C ILE A 102 -5.24 -8.16 -13.95
N VAL A 103 -4.19 -7.81 -14.68
CA VAL A 103 -2.84 -7.65 -14.10
C VAL A 103 -2.83 -6.52 -13.07
N SER A 104 -3.58 -5.45 -13.34
CA SER A 104 -3.74 -4.33 -12.40
C SER A 104 -4.46 -4.75 -11.11
N LEU A 105 -5.45 -5.66 -11.18
CA LEU A 105 -6.10 -6.25 -10.01
C LEU A 105 -5.13 -7.10 -9.19
N ILE A 106 -4.23 -7.84 -9.82
CA ILE A 106 -3.20 -8.62 -9.11
C ILE A 106 -2.29 -7.68 -8.31
N PHE A 107 -1.80 -6.60 -8.92
CA PHE A 107 -0.98 -5.62 -8.21
C PHE A 107 -1.74 -4.88 -7.09
N ALA A 108 -3.04 -4.67 -7.26
CA ALA A 108 -3.89 -4.09 -6.22
C ALA A 108 -4.14 -5.08 -5.05
N PHE A 109 -4.31 -6.37 -5.34
CA PHE A 109 -4.43 -7.42 -4.32
C PHE A 109 -3.15 -7.60 -3.50
N ILE A 110 -1.99 -7.39 -4.13
CA ILE A 110 -0.68 -7.38 -3.45
C ILE A 110 -0.51 -6.11 -2.58
N GLY A 111 -1.36 -5.08 -2.76
CA GLY A 111 -1.32 -3.83 -2.01
C GLY A 111 -0.41 -2.76 -2.61
N TRP A 112 0.11 -2.99 -3.83
CA TRP A 112 1.02 -2.07 -4.52
C TRP A 112 0.29 -0.93 -5.23
N LEU A 113 -0.99 -1.10 -5.58
CA LEU A 113 -1.82 -0.06 -6.20
C LEU A 113 -2.89 0.44 -5.24
N PRO A 114 -3.05 1.78 -5.09
CA PRO A 114 -4.19 2.34 -4.40
C PRO A 114 -5.47 2.21 -5.23
N ASN A 115 -6.62 2.19 -4.56
CA ASN A 115 -7.97 2.29 -5.16
C ASN A 115 -8.37 1.14 -6.11
N ILE A 116 -8.63 -0.04 -5.52
CA ILE A 116 -9.16 -1.23 -6.22
C ILE A 116 -10.42 -0.91 -7.06
N SER A 117 -11.30 -0.02 -6.56
CA SER A 117 -12.56 0.36 -7.22
C SER A 117 -12.37 0.92 -8.63
N ILE A 118 -11.32 1.71 -8.87
CA ILE A 118 -11.04 2.31 -10.18
C ILE A 118 -10.61 1.22 -11.17
N ILE A 119 -9.85 0.24 -10.69
CA ILE A 119 -9.34 -0.87 -11.50
C ILE A 119 -10.50 -1.80 -11.91
N ILE A 120 -11.46 -2.03 -11.03
CA ILE A 120 -12.67 -2.80 -11.35
C ILE A 120 -13.49 -2.09 -12.44
N ILE A 121 -13.66 -0.77 -12.36
CA ILE A 121 -14.34 0.01 -13.41
C ILE A 121 -13.59 -0.11 -14.73
N ALA A 122 -12.25 -0.01 -14.71
CA ALA A 122 -11.42 -0.19 -15.89
C ALA A 122 -11.56 -1.59 -16.51
N LEU A 123 -11.71 -2.64 -15.69
CA LEU A 123 -11.98 -4.01 -16.16
C LEU A 123 -13.36 -4.10 -16.84
N CYS A 124 -14.41 -3.56 -16.23
CA CYS A 124 -15.74 -3.53 -16.82
C CYS A 124 -15.73 -2.80 -18.18
N LEU A 125 -15.08 -1.63 -18.25
CA LEU A 125 -14.92 -0.88 -19.50
C LEU A 125 -14.09 -1.65 -20.53
N GLY A 126 -13.04 -2.34 -20.11
CA GLY A 126 -12.22 -3.20 -20.96
C GLY A 126 -13.00 -4.35 -21.58
N ILE A 127 -13.87 -5.00 -20.80
CA ILE A 127 -14.77 -6.07 -21.29
C ILE A 127 -15.77 -5.51 -22.30
N LEU A 128 -16.40 -4.36 -22.02
CA LEU A 128 -17.32 -3.70 -22.96
C LEU A 128 -16.63 -3.31 -24.26
N ALA A 129 -15.42 -2.76 -24.18
CA ALA A 129 -14.61 -2.41 -25.36
C ALA A 129 -14.23 -3.66 -26.18
N TYR A 130 -13.90 -4.77 -25.51
CA TYR A 130 -13.65 -6.04 -26.16
C TYR A 130 -14.89 -6.56 -26.91
N MET A 131 -16.06 -6.52 -26.27
CA MET A 131 -17.33 -6.93 -26.86
C MET A 131 -17.70 -6.07 -28.07
N SER A 132 -17.62 -4.74 -27.96
CA SER A 132 -17.90 -3.81 -29.07
C SER A 132 -16.97 -4.05 -30.27
N LYS A 133 -15.69 -4.34 -30.02
CA LYS A 133 -14.74 -4.63 -31.11
C LYS A 133 -15.01 -5.99 -31.75
N ARG A 134 -15.45 -6.99 -30.97
CA ARG A 134 -15.92 -8.28 -31.50
C ARG A 134 -17.17 -8.12 -32.35
N GLU A 135 -18.15 -7.33 -31.91
CA GLU A 135 -19.38 -7.07 -32.69
C GLU A 135 -19.07 -6.45 -34.06
N LYS A 136 -18.20 -5.44 -34.10
CA LYS A 136 -17.76 -4.80 -35.36
C LYS A 136 -17.05 -5.74 -36.33
N GLU A 137 -16.42 -6.81 -35.84
CA GLU A 137 -15.76 -7.80 -36.69
C GLU A 137 -16.69 -8.91 -37.16
N VAL A 138 -17.74 -9.20 -36.40
CA VAL A 138 -18.77 -10.18 -36.76
C VAL A 138 -19.78 -9.58 -37.76
N GLY A 139 -19.80 -8.24 -37.93
CA GLY A 139 -20.50 -7.59 -39.04
C GLY A 139 -22.02 -7.56 -38.90
N ILE A 140 -22.51 -7.34 -37.68
CA ILE A 140 -23.91 -6.92 -37.44
C ILE A 140 -23.95 -5.39 -37.37
#